data_AF-A0A949MSA3-F1
#
_entry.id   AF-A0A949MSA3-F1
#
_cell.length_a   1.000
_cell.length_b   1.000
_cell.length_c   1.000
_cell.angle_alpha   90.00
_cell.angle_beta   90.00
_cell.angle_gamma   90.00
#
_symmetry.space_group_name_H-M   'P 1'
#
loop_
_entity.id
_entity.type
_entity.pdbx_description
1 polymer ?
#
loop_
_entity_poly.entity_id
_entity_poly.type
_entity_poly.pdbx_seq_one_letter_code
_entity_poly.pdbx_strand_id
1 'polypeptide(L)'
;MSFFILAMGMTVAAGAPIYKEYNVNKRMNETNAAVANAQAALTAFYQQNGYYPCPAPRNVAVDHAGFGASVDCSQPAVPPGTVSAQGRVINGTPWKVRIGTLPVRTLGLPDKAVMDGWGHLLTYAVTENYTLPPVPSQQKDLLHGAITIVDSNNNSVTTNNGVAVYVVVAAGEDGRGAYNINGQQPVACPASGLVAENCNDDATFRATTLQSMNGQQSFTNLLAYGADPCNLTGGGGNNIGNVTFFVDNSGSMATRDVTTTGGPNISRMQAVHQALTTVIPSLITQKSQNDPTNLVGVANFSTYCAGIATSCNGNVNNGGCLVPHNPPTLADTQCLYNGANNSAGYSTSDISGALSASTSANIASGTYQTVSNNLVNKVNAMQPTGDTPLYTSMVDTVTAMQNGQPNKPNLLVVVSDGGDNTSNISNTTMINTLATKYPNLKVDFVFVGGKQDCASCVQAAIFGKTPQGNQLKGNFIAVQNSQKILDGLQGAVNSCP
;
A
#
# COMPACT_ATOMS: atom_id res chain seq x y z
N MET A 1 20.90 22.03 -48.37
CA MET A 1 21.16 20.81 -47.57
C MET A 1 21.73 21.11 -46.17
N SER A 2 22.68 22.05 -45.99
CA SER A 2 23.24 22.35 -44.64
C SER A 2 22.23 22.77 -43.57
N PHE A 3 21.16 23.51 -43.93
CA PHE A 3 20.17 23.95 -42.95
C PHE A 3 19.36 22.78 -42.33
N PHE A 4 19.10 21.72 -43.12
CA PHE A 4 18.38 20.53 -42.64
C PHE A 4 19.22 19.71 -41.65
N ILE A 5 20.52 19.60 -41.88
CA ILE A 5 21.44 18.87 -40.99
C ILE A 5 21.57 19.60 -39.64
N LEU A 6 21.65 20.93 -39.65
CA LEU A 6 21.67 21.75 -38.43
C LEU A 6 20.37 21.63 -37.63
N ALA A 7 19.22 21.67 -38.31
CA ALA A 7 17.92 21.52 -37.65
C ALA A 7 17.74 20.12 -37.02
N MET A 8 18.13 19.05 -37.72
CA MET A 8 18.09 17.68 -37.19
C MET A 8 19.04 17.51 -35.98
N GLY A 9 20.24 18.08 -36.04
CA GLY A 9 21.20 18.03 -34.93
C GLY A 9 20.66 18.63 -33.63
N MET A 10 19.95 19.77 -33.72
CA MET A 10 19.32 20.39 -32.55
C MET A 10 18.18 19.54 -31.98
N THR A 11 17.38 18.88 -32.83
CA THR A 11 16.27 18.04 -32.35
C THR A 11 16.74 16.80 -31.60
N VAL A 12 17.81 16.13 -32.06
CA VAL A 12 18.35 14.93 -31.37
C VAL A 12 19.00 15.32 -30.03
N ALA A 13 19.72 16.44 -29.98
CA ALA A 13 20.33 16.93 -28.74
C ALA A 13 19.30 17.27 -27.66
N ALA A 14 18.15 17.86 -28.05
CA ALA A 14 17.06 18.15 -27.12
C ALA A 14 16.31 16.89 -26.64
N GLY A 15 16.28 15.81 -27.44
CA GLY A 15 15.59 14.56 -27.09
C GLY A 15 16.36 13.64 -26.13
N ALA A 16 17.69 13.73 -26.08
CA ALA A 16 18.53 12.89 -25.24
C ALA A 16 18.19 12.91 -23.72
N PRO A 17 18.00 14.07 -23.05
CA PRO A 17 17.64 14.09 -21.63
C PRO A 17 16.24 13.48 -21.36
N ILE A 18 15.28 13.70 -22.27
CA ILE A 18 13.92 13.15 -22.16
C ILE A 18 13.96 11.62 -22.24
N TYR A 19 14.75 11.07 -23.15
CA TYR A 19 14.89 9.62 -23.29
C TYR A 19 15.55 8.97 -22.07
N LYS A 20 16.54 9.63 -21.46
CA LYS A 20 17.16 9.16 -20.20
C LYS A 20 16.12 9.09 -19.09
N GLU A 21 15.35 10.16 -18.89
CA GLU A 21 14.31 10.25 -17.87
C GLU A 21 13.20 9.21 -18.08
N TYR A 22 12.79 8.99 -19.34
CA TYR A 22 11.82 7.96 -19.69
C TYR A 22 12.30 6.56 -19.29
N ASN A 23 13.57 6.22 -19.58
CA ASN A 23 14.12 4.91 -19.23
C ASN A 23 14.24 4.72 -17.71
N VAL A 24 14.65 5.76 -16.97
CA VAL A 24 14.71 5.70 -15.50
C VAL A 24 13.32 5.43 -14.93
N ASN A 25 12.30 6.18 -15.36
CA ASN A 25 10.93 5.98 -14.92
C ASN A 25 10.38 4.59 -15.28
N LYS A 26 10.70 4.09 -16.48
CA LYS A 26 10.34 2.73 -16.88
C LYS A 26 10.95 1.69 -15.94
N ARG A 27 12.26 1.78 -15.63
CA ARG A 27 12.94 0.85 -14.73
C ARG A 27 12.43 0.95 -13.29
N MET A 28 12.15 2.16 -12.80
CA MET A 28 11.49 2.37 -11.51
C MET A 28 10.15 1.64 -11.44
N ASN A 29 9.32 1.75 -12.49
CA ASN A 29 8.03 1.06 -12.55
C ASN A 29 8.18 -0.47 -12.58
N GLU A 30 9.16 -0.98 -13.34
CA GLU A 30 9.48 -2.42 -13.38
C GLU A 30 9.94 -2.92 -11.99
N THR A 31 10.76 -2.15 -11.28
CA THR A 31 11.18 -2.46 -9.91
C THR A 31 10.02 -2.45 -8.93
N ASN A 32 9.18 -1.42 -8.97
CA ASN A 32 7.98 -1.33 -8.13
C ASN A 32 7.08 -2.54 -8.35
N ALA A 33 6.89 -2.95 -9.62
CA ALA A 33 6.11 -4.13 -9.96
C ALA A 33 6.77 -5.43 -9.46
N ALA A 34 8.09 -5.59 -9.60
CA ALA A 34 8.82 -6.76 -9.12
C ALA A 34 8.72 -6.92 -7.60
N VAL A 35 8.92 -5.83 -6.86
CA VAL A 35 8.81 -5.82 -5.39
C VAL A 35 7.38 -6.07 -4.93
N ALA A 36 6.38 -5.45 -5.56
CA ALA A 36 4.97 -5.70 -5.24
C ALA A 36 4.57 -7.17 -5.51
N ASN A 37 5.02 -7.75 -6.63
CA ASN A 37 4.78 -9.16 -6.95
C ASN A 37 5.46 -10.09 -5.93
N ALA A 38 6.68 -9.76 -5.49
CA ALA A 38 7.39 -10.50 -4.46
C ALA A 38 6.62 -10.51 -3.13
N GLN A 39 6.12 -9.35 -2.68
CA GLN A 39 5.31 -9.25 -1.46
C GLN A 39 4.02 -10.07 -1.56
N ALA A 40 3.31 -9.96 -2.68
CA ALA A 40 2.07 -10.70 -2.92
C ALA A 40 2.32 -12.22 -2.87
N ALA A 41 3.39 -12.70 -3.50
CA ALA A 41 3.75 -14.12 -3.50
C ALA A 41 4.18 -14.63 -2.12
N LEU A 42 4.98 -13.85 -1.38
CA LEU A 42 5.38 -14.19 -0.01
C LEU A 42 4.16 -14.30 0.92
N THR A 43 3.22 -13.37 0.78
CA THR A 43 1.97 -13.36 1.55
C THR A 43 1.10 -14.56 1.20
N ALA A 44 0.91 -14.86 -0.08
CA ALA A 44 0.17 -16.04 -0.54
C ALA A 44 0.81 -17.35 -0.04
N PHE A 45 2.15 -17.45 -0.11
CA PHE A 45 2.88 -18.61 0.41
C PHE A 45 2.67 -18.79 1.91
N TYR A 46 2.78 -17.70 2.69
CA TYR A 46 2.55 -17.75 4.14
C TYR A 46 1.11 -18.16 4.48
N GLN A 47 0.11 -17.65 3.76
CA GLN A 47 -1.29 -18.03 3.95
C GLN A 47 -1.53 -19.51 3.66
N GLN A 48 -0.89 -20.05 2.62
CA GLN A 48 -1.04 -21.45 2.23
C GLN A 48 -0.30 -22.41 3.16
N ASN A 49 0.91 -22.05 3.62
CA ASN A 49 1.81 -22.97 4.31
C ASN A 49 1.92 -22.70 5.82
N GLY A 50 1.54 -21.50 6.27
CA GLY A 50 1.65 -21.06 7.66
C GLY A 50 3.07 -20.66 8.10
N TYR A 51 4.00 -20.52 7.17
CA TYR A 51 5.38 -20.05 7.36
C TYR A 51 5.90 -19.39 6.08
N TYR A 52 6.92 -18.54 6.18
CA TYR A 52 7.57 -17.91 5.03
C TYR A 52 8.67 -18.79 4.46
N PRO A 53 8.94 -18.76 3.15
CA PRO A 53 10.04 -19.55 2.61
C PRO A 53 11.38 -18.97 3.07
N CYS A 54 12.36 -19.86 3.24
CA CYS A 54 13.75 -19.48 3.41
C CYS A 54 14.30 -18.78 2.17
N PRO A 55 15.23 -17.82 2.31
CA PRO A 55 15.86 -17.19 1.16
C PRO A 55 16.59 -18.20 0.27
N ALA A 56 16.59 -17.95 -1.03
CA ALA A 56 17.42 -18.68 -1.98
C ALA A 56 18.86 -18.15 -1.97
N PRO A 57 19.86 -18.94 -2.39
CA PRO A 57 21.25 -18.48 -2.47
C PRO A 57 21.42 -17.44 -3.58
N ARG A 58 22.12 -16.34 -3.28
CA ARG A 58 22.35 -15.22 -4.21
C ARG A 58 23.39 -15.51 -5.29
N ASN A 59 24.29 -16.46 -5.03
CA ASN A 59 25.45 -16.75 -5.86
C ASN A 59 25.24 -17.92 -6.85
N VAL A 60 23.99 -18.29 -7.10
CA VAL A 60 23.62 -19.40 -7.99
C VAL A 60 23.10 -18.83 -9.30
N ALA A 61 23.61 -19.30 -10.42
CA ALA A 61 23.17 -18.89 -11.75
C ALA A 61 21.80 -19.49 -12.12
N VAL A 62 21.02 -18.79 -12.95
CA VAL A 62 19.64 -19.17 -13.32
C VAL A 62 19.48 -20.57 -13.92
N ASP A 63 20.48 -21.07 -14.62
CA ASP A 63 20.50 -22.40 -15.24
C ASP A 63 20.75 -23.53 -14.23
N HIS A 64 21.19 -23.20 -13.02
CA HIS A 64 21.42 -24.18 -11.96
C HIS A 64 20.11 -24.58 -11.26
N ALA A 65 20.02 -25.85 -10.86
CA ALA A 65 18.83 -26.42 -10.20
C ALA A 65 18.46 -25.69 -8.89
N GLY A 66 19.47 -25.20 -8.16
CA GLY A 66 19.29 -24.46 -6.92
C GLY A 66 18.85 -23.00 -7.08
N PHE A 67 18.78 -22.47 -8.30
CA PHE A 67 18.34 -21.09 -8.51
C PHE A 67 16.88 -20.90 -8.09
N GLY A 68 16.60 -19.84 -7.32
CA GLY A 68 15.26 -19.51 -6.87
C GLY A 68 14.60 -20.56 -5.97
N ALA A 69 15.35 -21.57 -5.50
CA ALA A 69 14.87 -22.57 -4.56
C ALA A 69 15.21 -22.15 -3.13
N SER A 70 14.21 -22.16 -2.25
CA SER A 70 14.40 -21.91 -0.82
C SER A 70 15.34 -22.94 -0.21
N VAL A 71 16.30 -22.48 0.61
CA VAL A 71 17.18 -23.39 1.36
C VAL A 71 16.52 -23.90 2.65
N ASP A 72 17.15 -24.82 3.37
CA ASP A 72 16.69 -25.27 4.69
C ASP A 72 17.25 -24.37 5.81
N CYS A 73 16.40 -23.54 6.44
CA CYS A 73 16.79 -22.67 7.56
C CYS A 73 16.83 -23.40 8.91
N SER A 74 16.35 -24.65 9.00
CA SER A 74 16.44 -25.44 10.23
C SER A 74 17.87 -25.86 10.54
N GLN A 75 18.75 -25.86 9.53
CA GLN A 75 20.15 -26.20 9.69
C GLN A 75 20.94 -25.06 10.35
N PRO A 76 21.80 -25.36 11.35
CA PRO A 76 22.70 -24.36 11.93
C PRO A 76 23.71 -23.82 10.92
N ALA A 77 24.15 -24.65 9.97
CA ALA A 77 25.06 -24.26 8.91
C ALA A 77 24.32 -23.38 7.89
N VAL A 78 24.89 -22.21 7.58
CA VAL A 78 24.36 -21.30 6.59
C VAL A 78 24.77 -21.78 5.19
N PRO A 79 23.83 -22.10 4.30
CA PRO A 79 24.17 -22.51 2.93
C PRO A 79 24.96 -21.43 2.19
N PRO A 80 25.93 -21.80 1.33
CA PRO A 80 26.67 -20.83 0.52
C PRO A 80 25.73 -19.91 -0.27
N GLY A 81 26.05 -18.61 -0.30
CA GLY A 81 25.22 -17.60 -0.98
C GLY A 81 24.05 -17.08 -0.17
N THR A 82 23.87 -17.56 1.06
CA THR A 82 22.94 -16.98 2.06
C THR A 82 23.73 -16.52 3.29
N VAL A 83 23.12 -15.68 4.13
CA VAL A 83 23.70 -15.19 5.38
C VAL A 83 22.72 -15.41 6.53
N SER A 84 23.26 -15.60 7.73
CA SER A 84 22.51 -15.55 8.99
C SER A 84 23.06 -14.42 9.85
N ALA A 85 22.28 -13.37 10.02
CA ALA A 85 22.60 -12.23 10.88
C ALA A 85 21.90 -12.35 12.24
N GLN A 86 22.47 -11.69 13.26
CA GLN A 86 21.76 -11.48 14.52
C GLN A 86 20.80 -10.29 14.35
N GLY A 87 19.52 -10.54 14.61
CA GLY A 87 18.48 -9.52 14.67
C GLY A 87 18.19 -9.05 16.09
N ARG A 88 16.99 -8.53 16.28
CA ARG A 88 16.51 -8.04 17.58
C ARG A 88 16.58 -9.11 18.68
N VAL A 89 16.91 -8.66 19.90
CA VAL A 89 16.83 -9.49 21.11
C VAL A 89 15.40 -9.48 21.63
N ILE A 90 14.79 -10.66 21.71
CA ILE A 90 13.43 -10.86 22.24
C ILE A 90 13.56 -11.79 23.45
N ASN A 91 13.05 -11.37 24.60
CA ASN A 91 13.13 -12.11 25.86
C ASN A 91 14.56 -12.57 26.20
N GLY A 92 15.55 -11.70 25.94
CA GLY A 92 16.97 -11.97 26.23
C GLY A 92 17.68 -12.88 25.23
N THR A 93 17.00 -13.35 24.17
CA THR A 93 17.60 -14.19 23.11
C THR A 93 17.64 -13.43 21.79
N PRO A 94 18.81 -13.27 21.13
CA PRO A 94 18.88 -12.69 19.80
C PRO A 94 18.23 -13.63 18.79
N TRP A 95 17.23 -13.13 18.06
CA TRP A 95 16.63 -13.89 16.97
C TRP A 95 17.52 -13.76 15.73
N LYS A 96 17.49 -14.77 14.87
CA LYS A 96 18.28 -14.77 13.63
C LYS A 96 17.47 -14.23 12.47
N VAL A 97 18.15 -13.54 11.56
CA VAL A 97 17.63 -13.11 10.27
C VAL A 97 18.38 -13.85 9.18
N ARG A 98 17.66 -14.53 8.29
CA ARG A 98 18.21 -15.20 7.12
C ARG A 98 18.13 -14.26 5.94
N ILE A 99 19.23 -14.09 5.21
CA ILE A 99 19.35 -13.14 4.10
C ILE A 99 19.82 -13.91 2.86
N GLY A 100 19.18 -13.65 1.73
CA GLY A 100 19.52 -14.23 0.44
C GLY A 100 18.79 -13.51 -0.69
N THR A 101 18.45 -14.24 -1.75
CA THR A 101 17.56 -13.74 -2.80
C THR A 101 16.14 -14.30 -2.65
N LEU A 102 15.18 -13.69 -3.34
CA LEU A 102 13.79 -14.13 -3.35
C LEU A 102 13.68 -15.54 -3.95
N PRO A 103 13.07 -16.53 -3.25
CA PRO A 103 12.99 -17.91 -3.71
C PRO A 103 11.87 -18.09 -4.75
N VAL A 104 12.04 -17.52 -5.95
CA VAL A 104 11.00 -17.45 -6.99
C VAL A 104 10.44 -18.79 -7.42
N ARG A 105 11.25 -19.85 -7.51
CA ARG A 105 10.74 -21.19 -7.87
C ARG A 105 9.92 -21.81 -6.75
N THR A 106 10.34 -21.63 -5.49
CA THR A 106 9.52 -22.03 -4.32
C THR A 106 8.20 -21.26 -4.28
N LEU A 107 8.22 -19.99 -4.68
CA LEU A 107 7.04 -19.12 -4.73
C LEU A 107 6.16 -19.32 -5.98
N GLY A 108 6.55 -20.19 -6.92
CA GLY A 108 5.84 -20.38 -8.19
C GLY A 108 5.85 -19.15 -9.11
N LEU A 109 6.82 -18.25 -8.93
CA LEU A 109 7.03 -17.08 -9.76
C LEU A 109 7.96 -17.40 -10.94
N PRO A 110 7.84 -16.70 -12.08
CA PRO A 110 8.79 -16.85 -13.17
C PRO A 110 10.19 -16.35 -12.75
N ASP A 111 11.25 -16.98 -13.28
CA ASP A 111 12.64 -16.63 -12.95
C ASP A 111 12.97 -15.15 -13.19
N LYS A 112 12.27 -14.44 -14.08
CA LYS A 112 12.47 -12.99 -14.28
C LYS A 112 11.97 -12.14 -13.10
N ALA A 113 11.02 -12.63 -12.30
CA ALA A 113 10.42 -11.88 -11.20
C ALA A 113 11.37 -11.66 -10.01
N VAL A 114 12.51 -12.36 -9.94
CA VAL A 114 13.54 -12.08 -8.93
C VAL A 114 14.36 -10.85 -9.29
N MET A 115 14.27 -10.30 -10.50
CA MET A 115 15.05 -9.13 -10.88
C MET A 115 14.26 -7.83 -10.74
N ASP A 116 14.94 -6.77 -10.34
CA ASP A 116 14.47 -5.40 -10.45
C ASP A 116 14.57 -4.88 -11.90
N GLY A 117 14.07 -3.66 -12.15
CA GLY A 117 14.11 -3.01 -13.47
C GLY A 117 15.52 -2.69 -13.97
N TRP A 118 16.57 -2.84 -13.16
CA TRP A 118 17.97 -2.66 -13.55
C TRP A 118 18.72 -3.99 -13.75
N GLY A 119 18.05 -5.13 -13.53
CA GLY A 119 18.61 -6.46 -13.76
C GLY A 119 19.36 -7.03 -12.56
N HIS A 120 19.16 -6.48 -11.37
CA HIS A 120 19.72 -7.00 -10.13
C HIS A 120 18.71 -7.90 -9.42
N LEU A 121 19.19 -8.98 -8.80
CA LEU A 121 18.38 -9.85 -7.97
C LEU A 121 17.88 -9.09 -6.74
N LEU A 122 16.59 -9.27 -6.42
CA LEU A 122 15.98 -8.79 -5.19
C LEU A 122 16.62 -9.50 -4.00
N THR A 123 17.09 -8.72 -3.03
CA THR A 123 17.52 -9.22 -1.73
C THR A 123 16.28 -9.48 -0.89
N TYR A 124 16.21 -10.66 -0.29
CA TYR A 124 15.13 -11.05 0.61
C TYR A 124 15.72 -11.47 1.95
N ALA A 125 15.23 -10.86 3.01
CA ALA A 125 15.58 -11.22 4.37
C ALA A 125 14.33 -11.54 5.18
N VAL A 126 14.43 -12.53 6.05
CA VAL A 126 13.31 -13.03 6.85
C VAL A 126 13.80 -13.45 8.23
N THR A 127 12.99 -13.21 9.24
CA THR A 127 13.21 -13.68 10.60
C THR A 127 13.13 -15.21 10.61
N GLU A 128 14.22 -15.90 11.00
CA GLU A 128 14.39 -17.36 10.87
C GLU A 128 13.22 -18.14 11.46
N ASN A 129 12.74 -17.74 12.63
CA ASN A 129 11.65 -18.38 13.34
C ASN A 129 10.34 -18.44 12.53
N TYR A 130 10.13 -17.50 11.61
CA TYR A 130 8.97 -17.48 10.73
C TYR A 130 9.11 -18.38 9.49
N THR A 131 10.27 -19.02 9.31
CA THR A 131 10.54 -19.96 8.20
C THR A 131 10.43 -21.42 8.60
N LEU A 132 10.32 -21.71 9.90
CA LEU A 132 10.30 -23.06 10.44
C LEU A 132 8.85 -23.53 10.63
N PRO A 133 8.39 -24.58 9.92
CA PRO A 133 7.07 -25.15 10.16
C PRO A 133 7.03 -26.05 11.40
N PRO A 134 5.95 -25.98 12.22
CA PRO A 134 4.96 -24.90 12.23
C PRO A 134 5.55 -23.65 12.91
N VAL A 135 5.16 -22.45 12.45
CA VAL A 135 5.46 -21.23 13.21
C VAL A 135 4.75 -21.34 14.56
N PRO A 136 5.48 -21.39 15.69
CA PRO A 136 4.89 -21.51 17.01
C PRO A 136 3.87 -20.40 17.25
N SER A 137 2.72 -20.72 17.83
CA SER A 137 1.63 -19.74 18.06
C SER A 137 2.07 -18.51 18.87
N GLN A 138 3.00 -18.69 19.81
CA GLN A 138 3.60 -17.59 20.59
C GLN A 138 4.47 -16.64 19.74
N GLN A 139 4.92 -17.09 18.57
CA GLN A 139 5.77 -16.32 17.66
C GLN A 139 4.98 -15.60 16.58
N LYS A 140 3.65 -15.83 16.48
CA LYS A 140 2.76 -15.21 15.50
C LYS A 140 2.25 -13.81 15.89
N ASP A 141 2.84 -13.24 16.93
CA ASP A 141 2.52 -11.89 17.39
C ASP A 141 3.33 -10.87 16.58
N LEU A 142 2.63 -9.84 16.08
CA LEU A 142 3.14 -8.71 15.30
C LEU A 142 4.38 -8.03 15.90
N LEU A 143 4.66 -8.24 17.19
CA LEU A 143 5.83 -7.70 17.87
C LEU A 143 7.11 -8.54 17.73
N HIS A 144 7.04 -9.72 17.11
CA HIS A 144 8.12 -10.72 17.12
C HIS A 144 8.95 -10.80 15.83
N GLY A 145 8.92 -9.77 14.97
CA GLY A 145 9.97 -9.65 13.95
C GLY A 145 11.35 -9.43 14.57
N ALA A 146 12.40 -9.67 13.79
CA ALA A 146 13.78 -9.43 14.20
C ALA A 146 14.52 -8.41 13.31
N ILE A 147 13.87 -7.91 12.26
CA ILE A 147 14.46 -7.03 11.24
C ILE A 147 14.17 -5.58 11.59
N THR A 148 15.22 -4.78 11.63
CA THR A 148 15.16 -3.33 11.91
C THR A 148 15.15 -2.56 10.60
N ILE A 149 14.22 -1.60 10.46
CA ILE A 149 14.15 -0.72 9.29
C ILE A 149 14.33 0.71 9.76
N VAL A 150 15.31 1.41 9.19
CA VAL A 150 15.66 2.79 9.55
C VAL A 150 15.61 3.73 8.35
N ASP A 151 15.37 5.01 8.60
CA ASP A 151 15.43 6.06 7.58
C ASP A 151 16.87 6.55 7.33
N SER A 152 17.07 7.57 6.50
CA SER A 152 18.41 8.15 6.24
C SER A 152 19.09 8.78 7.46
N ASN A 153 18.34 9.05 8.53
CA ASN A 153 18.81 9.66 9.78
C ASN A 153 18.94 8.64 10.92
N ASN A 154 18.83 7.34 10.62
CA ASN A 154 18.83 6.24 11.60
C ASN A 154 17.61 6.21 12.53
N ASN A 155 16.51 6.88 12.19
CA ASN A 155 15.25 6.71 12.93
C ASN A 155 14.54 5.45 12.46
N SER A 156 13.91 4.70 13.36
CA SER A 156 13.09 3.55 12.97
C SER A 156 11.90 4.00 12.11
N VAL A 157 11.66 3.30 11.00
CA VAL A 157 10.50 3.53 10.11
C VAL A 157 9.29 2.76 10.59
N THR A 158 9.50 1.67 11.31
CA THR A 158 8.46 0.87 11.95
C THR A 158 8.05 1.49 13.29
N THR A 159 6.76 1.48 13.62
CA THR A 159 6.23 2.00 14.90
C THR A 159 6.87 1.35 16.12
N ASN A 160 7.27 0.09 16.00
CA ASN A 160 8.09 -0.62 16.97
C ASN A 160 9.40 -1.03 16.30
N ASN A 161 10.53 -0.61 16.84
CA ASN A 161 11.81 -0.91 16.22
C ASN A 161 12.06 -2.43 16.17
N GLY A 162 12.47 -2.93 15.01
CA GLY A 162 12.85 -4.33 14.84
C GLY A 162 11.70 -5.31 14.71
N VAL A 163 10.49 -4.90 14.31
CA VAL A 163 9.32 -5.79 14.20
C VAL A 163 9.04 -6.32 12.80
N ALA A 164 9.84 -5.97 11.80
CA ALA A 164 9.63 -6.51 10.47
C ALA A 164 9.94 -8.03 10.46
N VAL A 165 9.01 -8.81 9.92
CA VAL A 165 9.16 -10.27 9.80
C VAL A 165 10.01 -10.59 8.58
N TYR A 166 9.73 -9.91 7.47
CA TYR A 166 10.53 -10.00 6.27
C TYR A 166 10.74 -8.61 5.64
N VAL A 167 11.76 -8.52 4.80
CA VAL A 167 12.02 -7.38 3.93
C VAL A 167 12.48 -7.87 2.56
N VAL A 168 12.03 -7.18 1.51
CA VAL A 168 12.48 -7.30 0.13
C VAL A 168 13.11 -5.97 -0.26
N VAL A 169 14.34 -6.03 -0.77
CA VAL A 169 15.12 -4.86 -1.18
C VAL A 169 15.52 -5.00 -2.65
N ALA A 170 15.14 -4.02 -3.46
CA ALA A 170 15.72 -3.82 -4.78
C ALA A 170 16.95 -2.92 -4.66
N ALA A 171 18.01 -3.22 -5.40
CA ALA A 171 19.26 -2.46 -5.33
C ALA A 171 19.21 -1.16 -6.17
N GLY A 172 18.33 -1.10 -7.17
CA GLY A 172 18.19 0.12 -7.95
C GLY A 172 19.26 0.26 -9.02
N GLU A 173 19.50 1.49 -9.46
CA GLU A 173 20.44 1.79 -10.56
C GLU A 173 21.91 1.49 -10.25
N ASP A 174 22.31 1.54 -8.98
CA ASP A 174 23.73 1.42 -8.61
C ASP A 174 24.22 -0.03 -8.49
N GLY A 175 23.31 -0.99 -8.34
CA GLY A 175 23.59 -2.42 -8.20
C GLY A 175 24.56 -2.79 -7.07
N ARG A 176 24.84 -1.90 -6.13
CA ARG A 176 25.90 -2.07 -5.13
C ARG A 176 25.55 -3.17 -4.15
N GLY A 177 26.43 -4.17 -4.05
CA GLY A 177 26.21 -5.35 -3.22
C GLY A 177 25.19 -6.34 -3.78
N ALA A 178 24.50 -5.98 -4.87
CA ALA A 178 23.49 -6.80 -5.49
C ALA A 178 24.12 -7.89 -6.37
N TYR A 179 23.38 -8.98 -6.56
CA TYR A 179 23.78 -10.08 -7.43
C TYR A 179 23.03 -9.96 -8.76
N ASN A 180 23.62 -10.45 -9.85
CA ASN A 180 22.94 -10.57 -11.13
C ASN A 180 22.36 -11.99 -11.32
N ILE A 181 21.68 -12.21 -12.43
CA ILE A 181 21.06 -13.51 -12.78
C ILE A 181 22.06 -14.68 -12.90
N ASN A 182 23.35 -14.38 -13.07
CA ASN A 182 24.42 -15.38 -13.13
C ASN A 182 25.03 -15.69 -11.75
N GLY A 183 24.45 -15.15 -10.67
CA GLY A 183 24.97 -15.32 -9.31
C GLY A 183 26.28 -14.56 -9.05
N GLN A 184 26.59 -13.54 -9.85
CA GLN A 184 27.79 -12.72 -9.67
C GLN A 184 27.41 -11.40 -8.98
N GLN A 185 28.30 -10.89 -8.13
CA GLN A 185 28.18 -9.55 -7.55
C GLN A 185 29.03 -8.57 -8.39
N PRO A 186 28.47 -7.91 -9.42
CA PRO A 186 29.24 -7.07 -10.34
C PRO A 186 29.80 -5.81 -9.65
N VAL A 187 29.12 -5.31 -8.62
CA VAL A 187 29.53 -4.13 -7.86
C VAL A 187 29.57 -4.51 -6.38
N ALA A 188 30.75 -4.46 -5.77
CA ALA A 188 30.93 -4.79 -4.36
C ALA A 188 30.14 -3.85 -3.45
N CYS A 189 29.72 -4.36 -2.28
CA CYS A 189 29.14 -3.52 -1.24
C CYS A 189 30.19 -2.52 -0.72
N PRO A 190 29.90 -1.21 -0.67
CA PRO A 190 30.85 -0.23 -0.13
C PRO A 190 31.06 -0.43 1.38
N ALA A 191 32.27 -0.10 1.87
CA ALA A 191 32.61 -0.25 3.29
C ALA A 191 31.88 0.74 4.22
N SER A 192 31.36 1.85 3.68
CA SER A 192 30.67 2.89 4.43
C SER A 192 29.68 3.66 3.55
N GLY A 193 28.85 4.47 4.20
CA GLY A 193 27.82 5.29 3.55
C GLY A 193 26.43 4.66 3.62
N LEU A 194 25.43 5.39 3.12
CA LEU A 194 24.02 5.01 3.28
C LEU A 194 23.65 3.69 2.57
N VAL A 195 24.36 3.32 1.49
CA VAL A 195 24.13 2.07 0.74
C VAL A 195 24.72 0.86 1.41
N ALA A 196 25.79 1.03 2.18
CA ALA A 196 26.44 -0.09 2.87
C ALA A 196 25.43 -0.86 3.73
N GLU A 197 24.46 -0.16 4.32
CA GLU A 197 23.41 -0.76 5.15
C GLU A 197 22.63 -1.87 4.44
N ASN A 198 22.24 -1.69 3.18
CA ASN A 198 21.37 -2.66 2.50
C ASN A 198 22.15 -3.83 1.89
N CYS A 199 23.47 -3.87 2.07
CA CYS A 199 24.34 -4.91 1.50
C CYS A 199 25.43 -5.43 2.45
N ASN A 200 25.49 -4.96 3.69
CA ASN A 200 26.45 -5.42 4.70
C ASN A 200 26.07 -6.76 5.35
N ASP A 201 24.94 -7.34 4.93
CA ASP A 201 24.41 -8.62 5.39
C ASP A 201 24.13 -8.70 6.90
N ASP A 202 23.68 -7.59 7.50
CA ASP A 202 23.13 -7.57 8.86
C ASP A 202 21.58 -7.50 8.88
N ALA A 203 21.00 -7.41 10.08
CA ALA A 203 19.55 -7.41 10.29
C ALA A 203 18.90 -6.01 10.23
N THR A 204 19.67 -4.98 9.87
CA THR A 204 19.22 -3.60 9.74
C THR A 204 19.18 -3.22 8.27
N PHE A 205 18.07 -2.63 7.85
CA PHE A 205 17.89 -2.16 6.49
C PHE A 205 17.46 -0.71 6.50
N ARG A 206 17.89 0.02 5.48
CA ARG A 206 17.57 1.42 5.29
C ARG A 206 16.49 1.59 4.23
N ALA A 207 15.36 2.15 4.64
CA ALA A 207 14.38 2.69 3.72
C ALA A 207 14.80 4.13 3.40
N THR A 208 15.37 4.34 2.21
CA THR A 208 15.70 5.67 1.70
C THR A 208 15.19 5.79 0.29
N THR A 209 14.58 6.93 0.00
CA THR A 209 14.11 7.33 -1.32
C THR A 209 14.96 8.46 -1.89
N LEU A 210 16.09 8.80 -1.24
CA LEU A 210 16.95 9.93 -1.59
C LEU A 210 17.74 9.67 -2.90
N GLN A 211 17.21 10.18 -4.01
CA GLN A 211 18.04 10.57 -5.15
C GLN A 211 18.72 11.90 -4.82
N SER A 212 20.02 11.89 -4.50
CA SER A 212 20.78 13.13 -4.31
C SER A 212 20.99 13.83 -5.65
N MET A 213 20.38 15.01 -5.85
CA MET A 213 20.46 15.79 -7.09
C MET A 213 21.81 16.50 -7.33
N ASN A 214 22.82 16.35 -6.45
CA ASN A 214 24.09 17.06 -6.54
C ASN A 214 25.26 16.23 -7.10
N GLY A 215 24.99 15.28 -8.00
CA GLY A 215 26.04 14.52 -8.69
C GLY A 215 26.88 13.58 -7.80
N GLN A 216 26.55 13.47 -6.52
CA GLN A 216 27.11 12.47 -5.60
C GLN A 216 26.00 11.55 -5.12
N GLN A 217 26.00 10.36 -5.73
CA GLN A 217 25.31 9.12 -5.36
C GLN A 217 23.77 9.19 -5.29
N SER A 218 23.12 8.80 -6.39
CA SER A 218 21.68 8.51 -6.43
C SER A 218 21.44 7.14 -5.83
N PHE A 219 20.63 7.07 -4.77
CA PHE A 219 20.24 5.82 -4.12
C PHE A 219 18.76 5.57 -4.39
N THR A 220 18.45 4.41 -4.97
CA THR A 220 17.06 4.03 -5.31
C THR A 220 16.76 2.63 -4.79
N ASN A 221 17.08 2.39 -3.51
CA ASN A 221 16.70 1.14 -2.87
C ASN A 221 15.21 1.16 -2.54
N LEU A 222 14.41 0.42 -3.30
CA LEU A 222 13.02 0.20 -2.94
C LEU A 222 12.94 -0.91 -1.90
N LEU A 223 12.34 -0.60 -0.77
CA LEU A 223 12.21 -1.50 0.36
C LEU A 223 10.73 -1.78 0.62
N ALA A 224 10.40 -3.06 0.69
CA ALA A 224 9.08 -3.58 1.00
C ALA A 224 9.19 -4.51 2.20
N TYR A 225 8.33 -4.36 3.19
CA TYR A 225 8.36 -5.19 4.38
C TYR A 225 6.96 -5.60 4.80
N GLY A 226 6.87 -6.68 5.56
CA GLY A 226 5.64 -7.15 6.16
C GLY A 226 5.83 -7.56 7.62
N ALA A 227 4.78 -7.39 8.40
CA ALA A 227 4.60 -8.08 9.68
C ALA A 227 3.83 -9.39 9.45
N ASP A 228 3.73 -10.25 10.47
CA ASP A 228 2.88 -11.45 10.39
C ASP A 228 1.44 -11.04 10.03
N PRO A 229 0.85 -11.52 8.92
CA PRO A 229 -0.56 -11.31 8.65
C PRO A 229 -1.36 -12.11 9.68
N CYS A 230 -1.68 -11.44 10.79
CA CYS A 230 -2.41 -11.92 11.96
C CYS A 230 -3.01 -13.33 11.84
N ASN A 231 -2.28 -14.30 12.37
CA ASN A 231 -2.81 -15.62 12.58
C ASN A 231 -3.61 -15.64 13.89
N LEU A 232 -4.84 -15.11 13.84
CA LEU A 232 -5.79 -15.28 14.92
C LEU A 232 -6.35 -16.70 14.86
N THR A 233 -5.55 -17.67 15.32
CA THR A 233 -5.92 -19.09 15.41
C THR A 233 -7.04 -19.38 16.41
N GLY A 234 -7.65 -18.37 17.02
CA GLY A 234 -8.95 -18.52 17.65
C GLY A 234 -10.02 -18.36 16.58
N GLY A 235 -10.61 -19.47 16.09
CA GLY A 235 -11.55 -19.56 14.98
C GLY A 235 -12.87 -18.80 15.13
N GLY A 236 -12.81 -17.48 15.33
CA GLY A 236 -13.93 -16.57 15.40
C GLY A 236 -13.54 -15.18 14.88
N GLY A 237 -13.74 -14.94 13.58
CA GLY A 237 -14.38 -13.70 13.14
C GLY A 237 -13.55 -12.41 12.95
N ASN A 238 -12.22 -12.43 12.94
CA ASN A 238 -11.43 -11.18 12.78
C ASN A 238 -10.74 -11.02 11.42
N ASN A 239 -11.27 -11.63 10.36
CA ASN A 239 -10.97 -11.16 9.02
C ASN A 239 -11.56 -9.76 8.89
N ILE A 240 -10.73 -8.74 8.69
CA ILE A 240 -11.23 -7.42 8.25
C ILE A 240 -12.10 -7.69 7.02
N GLY A 241 -13.39 -7.43 7.16
CA GLY A 241 -14.43 -7.59 6.16
C GLY A 241 -14.25 -6.57 5.04
N ASN A 242 -15.25 -5.71 4.83
CA ASN A 242 -15.16 -4.73 3.77
C ASN A 242 -14.18 -3.61 4.18
N VAL A 243 -13.28 -3.27 3.27
CA VAL A 243 -12.39 -2.12 3.41
C VAL A 243 -12.90 -1.01 2.52
N THR A 244 -13.15 0.17 3.06
CA THR A 244 -13.51 1.35 2.26
C THR A 244 -12.52 2.46 2.52
N PHE A 245 -11.89 2.95 1.44
CA PHE A 245 -11.10 4.17 1.50
C PHE A 245 -12.04 5.37 1.34
N PHE A 246 -12.00 6.27 2.30
CA PHE A 246 -12.84 7.44 2.35
C PHE A 246 -11.97 8.68 2.20
N VAL A 247 -11.92 9.23 0.99
CA VAL A 247 -10.90 10.18 0.54
C VAL A 247 -11.46 11.59 0.49
N ASP A 248 -10.86 12.50 1.24
CA ASP A 248 -11.18 13.92 1.18
C ASP A 248 -10.81 14.44 -0.21
N ASN A 249 -11.78 15.08 -0.86
CA ASN A 249 -11.63 15.71 -2.15
C ASN A 249 -11.92 17.21 -2.07
N SER A 250 -11.76 17.82 -0.89
CA SER A 250 -11.85 19.25 -0.64
C SER A 250 -10.79 20.05 -1.42
N GLY A 251 -11.02 21.35 -1.57
CA GLY A 251 -10.08 22.25 -2.27
C GLY A 251 -8.71 22.34 -1.60
N SER A 252 -8.61 22.12 -0.28
CA SER A 252 -7.32 22.10 0.43
C SER A 252 -6.41 20.96 -0.02
N MET A 253 -6.98 19.87 -0.54
CA MET A 253 -6.21 18.74 -1.08
C MET A 253 -5.43 19.10 -2.36
N ALA A 254 -5.73 20.23 -3.01
CA ALA A 254 -4.92 20.77 -4.11
C ALA A 254 -3.59 21.39 -3.64
N THR A 255 -3.43 21.66 -2.34
CA THR A 255 -2.24 22.31 -1.78
C THR A 255 -0.98 21.48 -2.05
N ARG A 256 0.05 22.11 -2.60
CA ARG A 256 1.34 21.48 -2.96
C ARG A 256 2.37 21.56 -1.84
N ASP A 257 2.07 20.92 -0.72
CA ASP A 257 2.93 20.91 0.47
C ASP A 257 3.38 19.49 0.87
N VAL A 258 3.04 18.46 0.09
CA VAL A 258 3.58 17.12 0.31
C VAL A 258 4.96 17.01 -0.33
N THR A 259 5.95 16.73 0.51
CA THR A 259 7.32 16.49 0.05
C THR A 259 7.40 15.13 -0.64
N THR A 260 7.91 15.11 -1.88
CA THR A 260 8.34 13.89 -2.55
C THR A 260 9.82 13.71 -2.33
N THR A 261 10.30 12.47 -2.32
CA THR A 261 11.73 12.27 -2.17
C THR A 261 12.46 12.49 -3.48
N GLY A 262 13.32 13.51 -3.51
CA GLY A 262 14.10 13.86 -4.70
C GLY A 262 13.32 14.60 -5.80
N GLY A 263 12.03 14.88 -5.61
CA GLY A 263 11.18 15.56 -6.59
C GLY A 263 10.60 16.89 -6.09
N PRO A 264 9.86 17.62 -6.95
CA PRO A 264 9.10 18.79 -6.52
C PRO A 264 8.01 18.39 -5.53
N ASN A 265 7.57 19.34 -4.70
CA ASN A 265 6.37 19.14 -3.88
C ASN A 265 5.18 18.84 -4.80
N ILE A 266 4.39 17.83 -4.44
CA ILE A 266 3.15 17.48 -5.16
C ILE A 266 1.95 17.90 -4.33
N SER A 267 0.77 17.95 -4.94
CA SER A 267 -0.44 18.19 -4.17
C SER A 267 -0.71 17.03 -3.21
N ARG A 268 -1.39 17.32 -2.09
CA ARG A 268 -1.87 16.28 -1.16
C ARG A 268 -2.64 15.20 -1.90
N MET A 269 -3.53 15.60 -2.81
CA MET A 269 -4.28 14.67 -3.64
C MET A 269 -3.40 13.85 -4.58
N GLN A 270 -2.40 14.45 -5.24
CA GLN A 270 -1.46 13.70 -6.09
C GLN A 270 -0.73 12.62 -5.29
N ALA A 271 -0.33 12.92 -4.05
CA ALA A 271 0.33 11.96 -3.18
C ALA A 271 -0.63 10.83 -2.75
N VAL A 272 -1.88 11.17 -2.44
CA VAL A 272 -2.93 10.19 -2.12
C VAL A 272 -3.25 9.30 -3.32
N HIS A 273 -3.31 9.85 -4.54
CA HIS A 273 -3.48 9.05 -5.76
C HIS A 273 -2.34 8.04 -5.92
N GLN A 274 -1.08 8.48 -5.83
CA GLN A 274 0.08 7.59 -5.94
C GLN A 274 0.04 6.46 -4.90
N ALA A 275 -0.33 6.79 -3.66
CA ALA A 275 -0.40 5.80 -2.59
C ALA A 275 -1.57 4.82 -2.78
N LEU A 276 -2.78 5.30 -3.06
CA LEU A 276 -3.96 4.45 -3.25
C LEU A 276 -3.86 3.57 -4.50
N THR A 277 -3.27 4.08 -5.58
CA THR A 277 -3.02 3.26 -6.79
C THR A 277 -2.03 2.12 -6.54
N THR A 278 -1.23 2.22 -5.48
CA THR A 278 -0.34 1.14 -5.01
C THR A 278 -1.06 0.19 -4.03
N VAL A 279 -1.84 0.72 -3.09
CA VAL A 279 -2.49 -0.07 -2.02
C VAL A 279 -3.73 -0.83 -2.49
N ILE A 280 -4.55 -0.25 -3.37
CA ILE A 280 -5.81 -0.88 -3.80
C ILE A 280 -5.57 -2.20 -4.54
N PRO A 281 -4.68 -2.31 -5.54
CA PRO A 281 -4.44 -3.57 -6.25
C PRO A 281 -3.91 -4.68 -5.33
N SER A 282 -2.97 -4.33 -4.43
CA SER A 282 -2.41 -5.29 -3.48
C SER A 282 -3.47 -5.77 -2.49
N LEU A 283 -4.31 -4.87 -1.98
CA LEU A 283 -5.41 -5.20 -1.07
C LEU A 283 -6.47 -6.09 -1.75
N ILE A 284 -6.89 -5.77 -2.98
CA ILE A 284 -7.87 -6.60 -3.72
C ILE A 284 -7.32 -8.00 -3.91
N THR A 285 -6.06 -8.11 -4.30
CA THR A 285 -5.39 -9.41 -4.48
C THR A 285 -5.38 -10.18 -3.17
N GLN A 286 -4.92 -9.57 -2.08
CA GLN A 286 -4.88 -10.18 -0.75
C GLN A 286 -6.27 -10.60 -0.25
N LYS A 287 -7.29 -9.76 -0.41
CA LYS A 287 -8.66 -10.06 0.06
C LYS A 287 -9.33 -11.14 -0.77
N SER A 288 -9.17 -11.11 -2.10
CA SER A 288 -9.73 -12.13 -2.98
C SER A 288 -9.24 -13.55 -2.67
N GLN A 289 -7.98 -13.68 -2.25
CA GLN A 289 -7.37 -14.95 -1.87
C GLN A 289 -7.87 -15.46 -0.53
N ASN A 290 -8.11 -14.56 0.43
CA ASN A 290 -8.51 -14.92 1.80
C ASN A 290 -10.01 -15.15 1.95
N ASP A 291 -10.84 -14.29 1.36
CA ASP A 291 -12.30 -14.40 1.38
C ASP A 291 -12.87 -13.60 0.19
N PRO A 292 -13.35 -14.26 -0.88
CA PRO A 292 -13.87 -13.59 -2.08
C PRO A 292 -15.14 -12.76 -1.81
N THR A 293 -15.73 -12.86 -0.61
CA THR A 293 -16.88 -12.04 -0.21
C THR A 293 -16.49 -10.72 0.48
N ASN A 294 -15.19 -10.43 0.63
CA ASN A 294 -14.72 -9.15 1.14
C ASN A 294 -14.63 -8.11 0.03
N LEU A 295 -15.16 -6.92 0.31
CA LEU A 295 -15.26 -5.83 -0.66
C LEU A 295 -14.19 -4.78 -0.39
N VAL A 296 -13.61 -4.25 -1.47
CA VAL A 296 -12.76 -3.06 -1.43
C VAL A 296 -13.48 -1.93 -2.15
N GLY A 297 -13.78 -0.85 -1.43
CA GLY A 297 -14.46 0.33 -1.93
C GLY A 297 -13.61 1.57 -1.83
N VAL A 298 -13.91 2.56 -2.68
CA VAL A 298 -13.40 3.92 -2.55
C VAL A 298 -14.60 4.86 -2.61
N ALA A 299 -14.68 5.79 -1.67
CA ALA A 299 -15.65 6.87 -1.67
C ALA A 299 -14.88 8.18 -1.48
N ASN A 300 -15.33 9.26 -2.14
CA ASN A 300 -14.79 10.59 -1.94
C ASN A 300 -15.82 11.50 -1.29
N PHE A 301 -15.36 12.60 -0.70
CA PHE A 301 -16.23 13.60 -0.13
C PHE A 301 -15.72 15.01 -0.36
N SER A 302 -16.62 15.89 -0.82
CA SER A 302 -16.47 17.34 -0.79
C SER A 302 -17.85 17.99 -0.96
N THR A 303 -17.99 19.28 -0.63
CA THR A 303 -19.29 19.97 -0.80
C THR A 303 -19.75 20.10 -2.26
N TYR A 304 -18.86 19.90 -3.23
CA TYR A 304 -19.18 20.03 -4.65
C TYR A 304 -19.12 18.71 -5.43
N CYS A 305 -18.59 17.62 -4.84
CA CYS A 305 -18.37 16.35 -5.51
C CYS A 305 -18.36 15.17 -4.52
N ALA A 306 -19.47 14.87 -3.86
CA ALA A 306 -19.63 13.53 -3.26
C ALA A 306 -20.19 12.60 -4.36
N GLY A 307 -19.28 11.93 -5.07
CA GLY A 307 -19.61 10.97 -6.12
C GLY A 307 -19.13 9.59 -5.71
N ILE A 308 -20.04 8.65 -5.45
CA ILE A 308 -19.65 7.32 -4.97
C ILE A 308 -19.23 6.44 -6.14
N ALA A 309 -18.02 5.87 -6.04
CA ALA A 309 -17.35 5.17 -7.12
C ALA A 309 -17.78 3.68 -7.24
N THR A 310 -18.66 3.35 -8.20
CA THR A 310 -19.07 1.96 -8.53
C THR A 310 -18.46 1.39 -9.83
N SER A 311 -17.98 0.14 -9.85
CA SER A 311 -17.68 -0.54 -11.11
C SER A 311 -18.83 -1.48 -11.48
N CYS A 312 -19.65 -1.10 -12.47
CA CYS A 312 -20.54 -2.03 -13.15
C CYS A 312 -19.80 -2.61 -14.35
N ASN A 313 -19.70 -3.94 -14.45
CA ASN A 313 -19.31 -4.60 -15.69
C ASN A 313 -20.50 -5.43 -16.20
N GLY A 314 -21.06 -5.02 -17.34
CA GLY A 314 -22.19 -5.69 -17.96
C GLY A 314 -21.77 -6.98 -18.63
N ASN A 315 -22.50 -8.07 -18.36
CA ASN A 315 -22.70 -9.10 -19.36
C ASN A 315 -24.17 -9.54 -19.32
N VAL A 316 -24.89 -9.09 -20.34
CA VAL A 316 -26.27 -9.43 -20.68
C VAL A 316 -26.35 -10.91 -21.03
N ASN A 317 -27.18 -11.67 -20.32
CA ASN A 317 -28.11 -12.69 -20.86
C ASN A 317 -28.81 -13.45 -19.71
N ASN A 318 -29.76 -12.79 -19.04
CA ASN A 318 -31.10 -13.31 -18.69
C ASN A 318 -31.72 -12.50 -17.53
N GLY A 319 -32.69 -11.65 -17.88
CA GLY A 319 -33.85 -11.32 -17.05
C GLY A 319 -33.63 -10.53 -15.77
N GLY A 320 -33.78 -9.19 -15.83
CA GLY A 320 -34.22 -8.43 -14.66
C GLY A 320 -33.63 -7.04 -14.44
N CYS A 321 -33.69 -6.14 -15.42
CA CYS A 321 -33.76 -4.69 -15.15
C CYS A 321 -34.85 -4.10 -16.04
N LEU A 322 -36.09 -4.17 -15.56
CA LEU A 322 -37.23 -3.51 -16.18
C LEU A 322 -37.42 -2.10 -15.56
N VAL A 323 -36.98 -1.11 -16.34
CA VAL A 323 -37.59 0.18 -16.80
C VAL A 323 -39.12 0.38 -16.52
N PRO A 324 -39.80 1.56 -16.70
CA PRO A 324 -39.38 2.89 -17.25
C PRO A 324 -40.09 4.18 -16.73
N HIS A 325 -39.58 5.37 -17.11
CA HIS A 325 -40.35 6.38 -17.88
C HIS A 325 -39.42 7.39 -18.59
N ASN A 326 -39.69 7.68 -19.87
CA ASN A 326 -38.98 8.61 -20.78
C ASN A 326 -40.05 9.30 -21.71
N PRO A 327 -39.81 10.33 -22.57
CA PRO A 327 -38.64 11.23 -22.84
C PRO A 327 -39.03 12.76 -23.02
N PRO A 328 -38.15 13.74 -23.42
CA PRO A 328 -36.86 13.59 -24.11
C PRO A 328 -35.61 14.40 -23.68
N THR A 329 -34.48 13.70 -23.86
CA THR A 329 -33.15 14.10 -24.41
C THR A 329 -32.29 15.15 -23.71
N LEU A 330 -31.16 14.72 -23.12
CA LEU A 330 -29.78 14.86 -23.63
C LEU A 330 -28.76 14.35 -22.60
N ALA A 331 -27.55 14.10 -23.07
CA ALA A 331 -26.58 13.16 -22.53
C ALA A 331 -25.79 13.60 -21.28
N ASP A 332 -25.34 12.56 -20.60
CA ASP A 332 -24.42 12.41 -19.47
C ASP A 332 -23.07 13.14 -19.65
N THR A 333 -22.91 14.37 -19.14
CA THR A 333 -21.60 15.04 -18.94
C THR A 333 -21.73 16.35 -18.12
N GLN A 334 -21.91 16.31 -16.79
CA GLN A 334 -21.91 17.54 -15.96
C GLN A 334 -21.32 17.35 -14.54
N CYS A 335 -20.00 17.17 -14.43
CA CYS A 335 -19.23 17.68 -13.28
C CYS A 335 -18.24 18.79 -13.70
N LEU A 336 -18.52 19.45 -14.83
CA LEU A 336 -17.87 20.68 -15.23
C LEU A 336 -18.95 21.76 -15.40
N TYR A 337 -18.87 22.76 -14.51
CA TYR A 337 -19.40 24.12 -14.59
C TYR A 337 -20.77 24.48 -13.96
N ASN A 338 -20.63 25.38 -12.97
CA ASN A 338 -21.55 26.38 -12.41
C ASN A 338 -22.78 25.95 -11.59
N GLY A 339 -22.55 25.90 -10.27
CA GLY A 339 -23.14 26.85 -9.32
C GLY A 339 -24.66 27.03 -9.34
N ALA A 340 -25.33 26.37 -8.40
CA ALA A 340 -26.32 27.01 -7.53
C ALA A 340 -26.73 26.03 -6.43
N ASN A 341 -26.57 26.46 -5.18
CA ASN A 341 -27.33 26.11 -3.98
C ASN A 341 -28.39 25.01 -4.16
N ASN A 342 -28.06 23.79 -3.77
CA ASN A 342 -29.02 22.90 -3.12
C ASN A 342 -28.27 21.82 -2.35
N SER A 343 -28.47 21.84 -1.04
CA SER A 343 -28.25 20.74 -0.11
C SER A 343 -29.16 19.57 -0.48
N ALA A 344 -28.86 18.87 -1.57
CA ALA A 344 -29.51 17.62 -1.92
C ALA A 344 -28.81 16.51 -1.14
N GLY A 345 -29.48 16.03 -0.09
CA GLY A 345 -29.07 14.82 0.61
C GLY A 345 -29.02 13.64 -0.38
N TYR A 346 -27.93 12.88 -0.32
CA TYR A 346 -27.76 11.68 -1.12
C TYR A 346 -28.78 10.63 -0.70
N SER A 347 -29.44 10.02 -1.68
CA SER A 347 -30.33 8.89 -1.42
C SER A 347 -29.48 7.68 -1.04
N THR A 348 -29.87 6.99 0.03
CA THR A 348 -29.26 5.71 0.44
C THR A 348 -29.28 4.66 -0.68
N SER A 349 -30.12 4.82 -1.72
CA SER A 349 -30.15 3.98 -2.91
C SER A 349 -28.88 4.05 -3.76
N ASP A 350 -28.26 5.23 -3.90
CA ASP A 350 -27.09 5.42 -4.76
C ASP A 350 -25.85 4.75 -4.14
N ILE A 351 -25.80 4.73 -2.81
CA ILE A 351 -24.76 4.07 -2.04
C ILE A 351 -25.03 2.56 -1.86
N SER A 352 -26.30 2.15 -1.76
CA SER A 352 -26.67 0.73 -1.65
C SER A 352 -26.53 -0.02 -2.99
N GLY A 353 -26.80 0.65 -4.12
CA GLY A 353 -26.51 0.14 -5.46
C GLY A 353 -25.00 -0.06 -5.71
N ALA A 354 -24.18 0.78 -5.07
CA ALA A 354 -22.73 0.72 -5.14
C ALA A 354 -22.11 -0.49 -4.46
N LEU A 355 -22.60 -0.83 -3.26
CA LEU A 355 -22.14 -1.99 -2.52
C LEU A 355 -22.72 -3.30 -3.05
N SER A 356 -23.96 -3.30 -3.57
CA SER A 356 -24.61 -4.51 -4.11
C SER A 356 -24.12 -4.94 -5.49
N ALA A 357 -23.50 -4.07 -6.29
CA ALA A 357 -22.91 -4.46 -7.58
C ALA A 357 -21.61 -5.30 -7.45
N SER A 358 -21.11 -5.52 -6.23
CA SER A 358 -19.93 -6.33 -5.93
C SER A 358 -20.27 -7.77 -5.48
N THR A 359 -21.53 -8.19 -5.66
CA THR A 359 -22.02 -9.50 -5.24
C THR A 359 -21.41 -10.67 -6.02
N SER A 360 -20.57 -11.45 -5.33
CA SER A 360 -20.73 -12.90 -5.13
C SER A 360 -20.94 -13.79 -6.38
N ALA A 361 -20.03 -13.74 -7.34
CA ALA A 361 -19.83 -14.86 -8.25
C ALA A 361 -18.33 -15.16 -8.34
N ASN A 362 -17.93 -16.42 -8.38
CA ASN A 362 -16.53 -16.84 -8.56
C ASN A 362 -15.86 -16.01 -9.67
N ILE A 363 -15.05 -15.04 -9.25
CA ILE A 363 -14.50 -14.03 -10.14
C ILE A 363 -13.24 -14.63 -10.77
N ALA A 364 -13.31 -14.98 -12.05
CA ALA A 364 -12.13 -15.41 -12.83
C ALA A 364 -11.04 -14.31 -12.78
N SER A 365 -9.77 -14.70 -12.82
CA SER A 365 -8.60 -13.82 -12.61
C SER A 365 -8.60 -12.50 -13.41
N GLY A 366 -9.21 -12.46 -14.61
CA GLY A 366 -9.32 -11.25 -15.43
C GLY A 366 -10.24 -10.15 -14.87
N THR A 367 -11.17 -10.50 -13.98
CA THR A 367 -12.14 -9.53 -13.44
C THR A 367 -11.57 -8.76 -12.25
N TYR A 368 -10.63 -9.31 -11.47
CA TYR A 368 -9.95 -8.57 -10.41
C TYR A 368 -9.12 -7.41 -10.96
N GLN A 369 -8.39 -7.65 -12.06
CA GLN A 369 -7.63 -6.60 -12.73
C GLN A 369 -8.55 -5.52 -13.27
N THR A 370 -9.74 -5.88 -13.76
CA THR A 370 -10.76 -4.93 -14.22
C THR A 370 -11.30 -4.07 -13.07
N VAL A 371 -11.67 -4.68 -11.94
CA VAL A 371 -12.15 -3.96 -10.75
C VAL A 371 -11.05 -3.05 -10.19
N SER A 372 -9.83 -3.56 -10.08
CA SER A 372 -8.66 -2.80 -9.64
C SER A 372 -8.40 -1.60 -10.55
N ASN A 373 -8.36 -1.79 -11.86
CA ASN A 373 -8.18 -0.71 -12.84
C ASN A 373 -9.31 0.32 -12.76
N ASN A 374 -10.56 -0.11 -12.58
CA ASN A 374 -11.70 0.80 -12.43
C ASN A 374 -11.58 1.66 -11.18
N LEU A 375 -11.20 1.08 -10.04
CA LEU A 375 -10.98 1.83 -8.81
C LEU A 375 -9.80 2.79 -8.94
N VAL A 376 -8.69 2.35 -9.53
CA VAL A 376 -7.52 3.19 -9.83
C VAL A 376 -7.89 4.36 -10.74
N ASN A 377 -8.64 4.13 -11.81
CA ASN A 377 -9.09 5.17 -12.73
C ASN A 377 -9.97 6.20 -12.02
N LYS A 378 -10.81 5.75 -11.07
CA LYS A 378 -11.66 6.65 -10.29
C LYS A 378 -10.88 7.46 -9.27
N VAL A 379 -9.91 6.86 -8.60
CA VAL A 379 -8.94 7.60 -7.77
C VAL A 379 -8.26 8.67 -8.63
N ASN A 380 -7.73 8.31 -9.79
CA ASN A 380 -7.07 9.26 -10.69
C ASN A 380 -7.98 10.37 -11.22
N ALA A 381 -9.30 10.13 -11.29
CA ALA A 381 -10.29 11.10 -11.72
C ALA A 381 -10.71 12.10 -10.63
N MET A 382 -10.33 11.88 -9.36
CA MET A 382 -10.67 12.81 -8.28
C MET A 382 -9.99 14.17 -8.50
N GLN A 383 -10.78 15.24 -8.37
CA GLN A 383 -10.32 16.62 -8.53
C GLN A 383 -10.67 17.41 -7.27
N PRO A 384 -9.66 17.88 -6.50
CA PRO A 384 -9.86 18.64 -5.27
C PRO A 384 -10.73 19.88 -5.48
N THR A 385 -11.89 19.95 -4.83
CA THR A 385 -12.82 21.09 -4.90
C THR A 385 -13.66 21.17 -3.63
N GLY A 386 -14.05 22.38 -3.21
CA GLY A 386 -15.04 22.54 -2.14
C GLY A 386 -14.51 22.44 -0.71
N ASP A 387 -15.46 22.33 0.20
CA ASP A 387 -15.26 22.16 1.64
C ASP A 387 -15.29 20.66 2.02
N THR A 388 -15.10 20.36 3.30
CA THR A 388 -14.87 19.03 3.89
C THR A 388 -16.09 18.58 4.72
N PRO A 389 -17.13 17.96 4.11
CA PRO A 389 -18.31 17.45 4.82
C PRO A 389 -18.05 16.07 5.45
N LEU A 390 -17.03 15.98 6.28
CA LEU A 390 -16.53 14.72 6.83
C LEU A 390 -17.62 13.94 7.56
N TYR A 391 -18.42 14.59 8.42
CA TYR A 391 -19.39 13.93 9.27
C TYR A 391 -20.50 13.25 8.50
N THR A 392 -21.26 14.03 7.74
CA THR A 392 -22.42 13.54 6.98
C THR A 392 -21.99 12.44 6.02
N SER A 393 -20.89 12.68 5.32
CA SER A 393 -20.39 11.78 4.30
C SER A 393 -19.84 10.47 4.90
N MET A 394 -19.22 10.50 6.09
CA MET A 394 -18.84 9.27 6.80
C MET A 394 -20.05 8.45 7.24
N VAL A 395 -21.08 9.09 7.83
CA VAL A 395 -22.28 8.38 8.30
C VAL A 395 -23.02 7.72 7.14
N ASP A 396 -23.15 8.42 6.01
CA ASP A 396 -23.79 7.91 4.81
C ASP A 396 -23.00 6.73 4.22
N THR A 397 -21.68 6.87 4.11
CA THR A 397 -20.79 5.82 3.63
C THR A 397 -20.86 4.57 4.51
N VAL A 398 -20.73 4.72 5.83
CA VAL A 398 -20.80 3.58 6.76
C VAL A 398 -22.18 2.93 6.74
N THR A 399 -23.25 3.73 6.68
CA THR A 399 -24.62 3.20 6.60
C THR A 399 -24.77 2.29 5.38
N ALA A 400 -24.26 2.72 4.24
CA ALA A 400 -24.30 1.91 3.05
C ALA A 400 -23.38 0.69 3.09
N MET A 401 -22.19 0.83 3.70
CA MET A 401 -21.28 -0.30 3.93
C MET A 401 -21.96 -1.43 4.72
N GLN A 402 -22.86 -1.06 5.62
CA GLN A 402 -23.50 -1.97 6.58
C GLN A 402 -24.85 -2.51 6.09
N ASN A 403 -25.47 -1.90 5.08
CA ASN A 403 -26.78 -2.28 4.53
C ASN A 403 -26.86 -3.69 3.91
N GLY A 404 -25.82 -4.52 3.97
CA GLY A 404 -25.85 -5.92 3.52
C GLY A 404 -25.13 -6.95 4.41
N GLN A 405 -24.36 -6.54 5.43
CA GLN A 405 -23.53 -7.44 6.26
C GLN A 405 -23.23 -6.83 7.66
N PRO A 406 -24.21 -6.68 8.57
CA PRO A 406 -24.04 -6.01 9.87
C PRO A 406 -23.03 -6.67 10.83
N ASN A 407 -22.64 -7.93 10.56
CA ASN A 407 -21.77 -8.72 11.42
C ASN A 407 -20.32 -8.80 10.92
N LYS A 408 -19.95 -8.16 9.81
CA LYS A 408 -18.56 -8.19 9.31
C LYS A 408 -17.73 -7.06 9.93
N PRO A 409 -16.47 -7.32 10.35
CA PRO A 409 -15.58 -6.28 10.85
C PRO A 409 -15.18 -5.35 9.70
N ASN A 410 -15.90 -4.25 9.51
CA ASN A 410 -15.61 -3.35 8.41
C ASN A 410 -14.49 -2.38 8.81
N LEU A 411 -13.56 -2.12 7.89
CA LEU A 411 -12.52 -1.11 8.04
C LEU A 411 -12.86 0.08 7.15
N LEU A 412 -12.97 1.25 7.75
CA LEU A 412 -13.03 2.52 7.05
C LEU A 412 -11.67 3.21 7.19
N VAL A 413 -10.97 3.41 6.09
CA VAL A 413 -9.71 4.17 6.05
C VAL A 413 -10.00 5.58 5.56
N VAL A 414 -10.04 6.54 6.47
CA VAL A 414 -10.30 7.95 6.16
C VAL A 414 -8.99 8.64 5.81
N VAL A 415 -8.91 9.23 4.63
CA VAL A 415 -7.76 10.01 4.16
C VAL A 415 -8.20 11.46 4.04
N SER A 416 -7.74 12.33 4.96
CA SER A 416 -8.22 13.72 5.03
C SER A 416 -7.09 14.69 5.34
N ASP A 417 -7.19 15.92 4.88
CA ASP A 417 -6.25 16.99 5.24
C ASP A 417 -6.79 18.00 6.26
N GLY A 418 -8.05 17.80 6.68
CA GLY A 418 -8.77 18.68 7.58
C GLY A 418 -9.87 17.96 8.37
N GLY A 419 -10.47 18.69 9.31
CA GLY A 419 -11.69 18.29 9.99
C GLY A 419 -12.94 18.73 9.24
N ASP A 420 -14.11 18.34 9.74
CA ASP A 420 -15.38 18.84 9.20
C ASP A 420 -15.47 20.36 9.34
N ASN A 421 -15.75 21.05 8.24
CA ASN A 421 -15.95 22.51 8.21
C ASN A 421 -17.31 22.93 7.64
N THR A 422 -18.24 21.98 7.54
CA THR A 422 -19.56 22.20 6.91
C THR A 422 -20.72 21.96 7.87
N SER A 423 -20.50 21.15 8.90
CA SER A 423 -21.48 20.81 9.92
C SER A 423 -21.11 21.47 11.24
N ASN A 424 -22.12 21.85 12.01
CA ASN A 424 -21.94 22.28 13.40
C ASN A 424 -21.75 21.08 14.35
N ILE A 425 -21.44 19.90 13.82
CA ILE A 425 -21.36 18.65 14.57
C ILE A 425 -19.89 18.38 14.89
N SER A 426 -19.61 18.21 16.18
CA SER A 426 -18.24 17.89 16.60
C SER A 426 -17.82 16.50 16.12
N ASN A 427 -16.54 16.34 15.79
CA ASN A 427 -15.94 15.05 15.48
C ASN A 427 -16.21 14.00 16.58
N THR A 428 -16.29 14.41 17.85
CA THR A 428 -16.63 13.51 18.97
C THR A 428 -18.06 12.97 18.88
N THR A 429 -19.02 13.83 18.52
CA THR A 429 -20.43 13.43 18.31
C THR A 429 -20.55 12.42 17.18
N MET A 430 -19.81 12.65 16.08
CA MET A 430 -19.74 11.70 14.96
C MET A 430 -19.32 10.32 15.41
N ILE A 431 -18.23 10.28 16.15
CA ILE A 431 -17.52 9.07 16.51
C ILE A 431 -18.31 8.26 17.52
N ASN A 432 -18.94 8.93 18.48
CA ASN A 432 -19.90 8.29 19.38
C ASN A 432 -21.09 7.70 18.62
N THR A 433 -21.59 8.40 17.60
CA THR A 433 -22.69 7.90 16.76
C THR A 433 -22.26 6.65 16.00
N LEU A 434 -21.09 6.67 15.36
CA LEU A 434 -20.56 5.53 14.61
C LEU A 434 -20.22 4.34 15.52
N ALA A 435 -19.55 4.56 16.65
CA ALA A 435 -19.19 3.50 17.60
C ALA A 435 -20.42 2.83 18.21
N THR A 436 -21.46 3.62 18.52
CA THR A 436 -22.71 3.09 19.09
C THR A 436 -23.51 2.32 18.05
N LYS A 437 -23.60 2.83 16.82
CA LYS A 437 -24.41 2.22 15.75
C LYS A 437 -23.70 1.04 15.08
N TYR A 438 -22.38 1.05 15.04
CA TYR A 438 -21.54 0.08 14.34
C TYR A 438 -20.37 -0.39 15.22
N PRO A 439 -20.63 -1.22 16.25
CA PRO A 439 -19.61 -1.61 17.22
C PRO A 439 -18.44 -2.43 16.64
N ASN A 440 -18.62 -3.00 15.43
CA ASN A 440 -17.59 -3.76 14.72
C ASN A 440 -16.85 -2.92 13.65
N LEU A 441 -17.16 -1.63 13.53
CA LEU A 441 -16.47 -0.74 12.60
C LEU A 441 -15.12 -0.30 13.20
N LYS A 442 -14.05 -0.56 12.46
CA LYS A 442 -12.74 0.05 12.70
C LYS A 442 -12.58 1.25 11.79
N VAL A 443 -12.08 2.37 12.33
CA VAL A 443 -11.85 3.58 11.55
C VAL A 443 -10.42 4.05 11.73
N ASP A 444 -9.62 3.89 10.67
CA ASP A 444 -8.24 4.37 10.63
C ASP A 444 -8.21 5.71 9.90
N PHE A 445 -7.53 6.69 10.47
CA PHE A 445 -7.39 8.03 9.92
C PHE A 445 -5.96 8.28 9.44
N VAL A 446 -5.79 8.53 8.15
CA VAL A 446 -4.56 9.00 7.52
C VAL A 446 -4.69 10.50 7.27
N PHE A 447 -4.08 11.30 8.14
CA PHE A 447 -4.14 12.76 8.07
C PHE A 447 -3.03 13.31 7.19
N VAL A 448 -3.40 13.84 6.02
CA VAL A 448 -2.47 14.29 4.98
C VAL A 448 -2.21 15.78 5.13
N GLY A 449 -0.97 16.15 5.44
CA GLY A 449 -0.58 17.56 5.53
C GLY A 449 0.02 17.93 6.89
N GLY A 450 0.88 18.94 6.89
CA GLY A 450 1.79 19.20 8.00
C GLY A 450 1.29 20.08 9.14
N LYS A 451 0.06 20.62 9.06
CA LYS A 451 -0.45 21.46 10.15
C LYS A 451 -0.93 20.60 11.32
N GLN A 452 -0.09 20.53 12.36
CA GLN A 452 -0.36 19.84 13.62
C GLN A 452 -1.60 20.35 14.36
N ASP A 453 -2.04 21.59 14.08
CA ASP A 453 -3.11 22.25 14.84
C ASP A 453 -4.45 21.52 14.80
N CYS A 454 -4.75 20.78 13.71
CA CYS A 454 -5.94 19.92 13.65
C CYS A 454 -5.65 18.45 13.96
N ALA A 455 -4.40 17.99 13.82
CA ALA A 455 -4.06 16.58 14.05
C ALA A 455 -4.30 16.19 15.51
N SER A 456 -3.94 17.05 16.46
CA SER A 456 -4.20 16.83 17.90
C SER A 456 -5.69 16.88 18.23
N CYS A 457 -6.45 17.78 17.61
CA CYS A 457 -7.91 17.87 17.78
C CYS A 457 -8.64 16.65 17.24
N VAL A 458 -8.25 16.19 16.06
CA VAL A 458 -8.82 15.02 15.39
C VAL A 458 -8.42 13.75 16.15
N GLN A 459 -7.15 13.59 16.53
CA GLN A 459 -6.69 12.46 17.35
C GLN A 459 -7.39 12.41 18.71
N ALA A 460 -7.51 13.54 19.43
CA ALA A 460 -8.20 13.59 20.71
C ALA A 460 -9.70 13.33 20.56
N ALA A 461 -10.33 13.82 19.49
CA ALA A 461 -11.75 13.60 19.24
C ALA A 461 -12.06 12.15 18.84
N ILE A 462 -11.15 11.48 18.11
CA ILE A 462 -11.35 10.10 17.65
C ILE A 462 -10.91 9.06 18.68
N PHE A 463 -9.72 9.25 19.27
CA PHE A 463 -9.07 8.23 20.09
C PHE A 463 -8.95 8.61 21.57
N GLY A 464 -9.35 9.83 21.94
CA GLY A 464 -9.52 10.22 23.34
C GLY A 464 -10.66 9.45 23.99
N LYS A 465 -10.54 9.12 25.29
CA LYS A 465 -11.67 8.51 26.02
C LYS A 465 -12.77 9.53 26.12
N THR A 466 -13.92 9.24 25.52
CA THR A 466 -15.13 10.02 25.81
C THR A 466 -15.55 9.80 27.26
N PRO A 467 -16.25 10.75 27.90
CA PRO A 467 -16.81 10.55 29.23
C PRO A 467 -17.69 9.30 29.33
N GLN A 468 -18.29 8.85 28.22
CA GLN A 468 -19.12 7.66 28.13
C GLN A 468 -18.35 6.35 27.90
N GLY A 469 -17.03 6.38 27.74
CA GLY A 469 -16.19 5.18 27.58
C GLY A 469 -16.27 4.48 26.22
N ASN A 470 -17.07 4.98 25.28
CA ASN A 470 -17.14 4.46 23.92
C ASN A 470 -15.99 5.05 23.08
N GLN A 471 -15.18 4.19 22.47
CA GLN A 471 -14.10 4.57 21.56
C GLN A 471 -14.25 3.78 20.26
N LEU A 472 -14.12 4.46 19.12
CA LEU A 472 -13.87 3.75 17.87
C LEU A 472 -12.51 3.06 17.95
N LYS A 473 -12.45 1.82 17.48
CA LYS A 473 -11.18 1.14 17.27
C LYS A 473 -10.53 1.74 16.03
N GLY A 474 -9.22 1.99 16.08
CA GLY A 474 -8.46 2.39 14.90
C GLY A 474 -7.16 3.09 15.22
N ASN A 475 -6.49 3.54 14.16
CA ASN A 475 -5.21 4.23 14.20
C ASN A 475 -5.32 5.67 13.69
N PHE A 476 -4.53 6.58 14.26
CA PHE A 476 -4.29 7.91 13.71
C PHE A 476 -2.87 7.98 13.13
N ILE A 477 -2.75 8.37 11.87
CA ILE A 477 -1.48 8.42 11.15
C ILE A 477 -1.35 9.79 10.50
N ALA A 478 -0.57 10.69 11.10
CA ALA A 478 -0.25 11.99 10.52
C ALA A 478 0.94 11.87 9.55
N VAL A 479 0.77 12.33 8.32
CA VAL A 479 1.72 12.10 7.22
C VAL A 479 2.00 13.40 6.46
N GLN A 480 3.28 13.66 6.19
CA GLN A 480 3.77 14.91 5.56
C GLN A 480 4.57 14.70 4.27
N ASN A 481 4.89 13.44 3.96
CA ASN A 481 5.60 13.08 2.74
C ASN A 481 4.83 11.95 2.03
N SER A 482 5.05 11.80 0.73
CA SER A 482 4.31 10.83 -0.09
C SER A 482 4.53 9.38 0.37
N GLN A 483 5.74 9.04 0.81
CA GLN A 483 6.06 7.70 1.29
C GLN A 483 5.31 7.35 2.58
N LYS A 484 5.24 8.25 3.55
CA LYS A 484 4.50 8.05 4.79
C LYS A 484 2.99 7.93 4.55
N ILE A 485 2.44 8.59 3.52
CA ILE A 485 1.04 8.36 3.11
C ILE A 485 0.87 6.90 2.67
N LEU A 486 1.77 6.39 1.83
CA LEU A 486 1.77 4.99 1.42
C LEU A 486 1.93 4.03 2.62
N ASP A 487 2.93 4.26 3.47
CA ASP A 487 3.18 3.45 4.67
C ASP A 487 1.99 3.51 5.64
N GLY A 488 1.35 4.67 5.76
CA GLY A 488 0.15 4.87 6.58
C GLY A 488 -1.06 4.11 6.06
N LEU A 489 -1.30 4.15 4.75
CA LEU A 489 -2.37 3.38 4.11
C LEU A 489 -2.11 1.87 4.19
N GLN A 490 -0.87 1.44 3.93
CA GLN A 490 -0.47 0.04 4.08
C GLN A 490 -0.60 -0.42 5.53
N GLY A 491 -0.16 0.40 6.48
CA GLY A 491 -0.32 0.17 7.91
C GLY A 491 -1.79 0.03 8.30
N ALA A 492 -2.66 0.91 7.81
CA ALA A 492 -4.09 0.85 8.10
C ALA A 492 -4.72 -0.46 7.61
N VAL A 493 -4.48 -0.85 6.36
CA VAL A 493 -5.08 -2.08 5.79
C VAL A 493 -4.48 -3.37 6.32
N ASN A 494 -3.22 -3.34 6.75
CA ASN A 494 -2.54 -4.49 7.36
C ASN A 494 -2.76 -4.56 8.87
N SER A 495 -3.30 -3.50 9.50
CA SER A 495 -3.50 -3.48 10.94
C SER A 495 -4.71 -4.32 11.35
N CYS A 496 -4.50 -5.25 12.27
CA CYS A 496 -5.52 -6.21 12.66
C CYS A 496 -6.63 -5.57 13.52
N PRO A 497 -7.87 -6.10 13.50
CA PRO A 497 -9.02 -5.55 14.23
C PRO A 497 -8.89 -5.53 15.75
#